data_AF-A0A6L3ND57-F1
#
_entry.id   AF-A0A6L3ND57-F1
#
_cell.length_a   1.000
_cell.length_b   1.000
_cell.length_c   1.000
_cell.angle_alpha   90.00
_cell.angle_beta   90.00
_cell.angle_gamma   90.00
#
_symmetry.space_group_name_H-M   'P 1'
#
loop_
_entity.id
_entity.type
_entity.pdbx_description
1 polymer ?
#
loop_
_entity_poly.entity_id
_entity_poly.type
_entity_poly.pdbx_seq_one_letter_code
_entity_poly.pdbx_strand_id
1 'polypeptide(L)'
;FAGAALGRVAAPDITPAGLAARGWTGTDLQTFFGVGIAPQGSAFGEMYPVVHLSTQYMTKDDLRALSVYLLGDTPPAPQPVKPVSADAAQLAAGRSVYLAVCAGCHGFNGEGKPHVAVPMNGNSTLRQGDARNLLVAMLDGIDEQKFAGFENLQPMPGFAHTLSDDELAQLANYLRATWGGQPASVTPADVKAMRR
;
A
#
# COMPACT_ATOMS: atom_id res chain seq x y z
N PHE A 1 -9.85 3.69 16.85
CA PHE A 1 -8.70 3.68 15.93
C PHE A 1 -8.82 2.67 14.79
N ALA A 2 -10.01 2.09 14.53
CA ALA A 2 -10.20 1.06 13.50
C ALA A 2 -10.16 1.57 12.04
N GLY A 3 -9.85 2.86 11.84
CA GLY A 3 -9.91 3.50 10.53
C GLY A 3 -11.32 3.93 10.13
N ALA A 4 -11.40 4.70 9.04
CA ALA A 4 -12.65 5.15 8.44
C ALA A 4 -12.42 5.62 7.00
N ALA A 5 -13.48 5.56 6.19
CA ALA A 5 -13.53 6.19 4.88
C ALA A 5 -13.45 7.72 4.99
N LEU A 6 -12.61 8.34 4.17
CA LEU A 6 -12.44 9.78 4.00
C LEU A 6 -12.64 10.11 2.51
N GLY A 7 -13.90 10.06 2.06
CA GLY A 7 -14.23 10.14 0.64
C GLY A 7 -13.73 8.90 -0.13
N ARG A 8 -12.91 9.11 -1.17
CA ARG A 8 -12.37 8.04 -2.02
C ARG A 8 -11.23 7.23 -1.36
N VAL A 9 -10.59 7.76 -0.32
CA VAL A 9 -9.54 7.06 0.43
C VAL A 9 -10.04 6.63 1.81
N ALA A 10 -9.29 5.78 2.51
CA ALA A 10 -9.59 5.38 3.89
C ALA A 10 -8.35 5.53 4.77
N ALA A 11 -8.55 6.08 5.97
CA ALA A 11 -7.60 5.94 7.06
C ALA A 11 -7.61 4.46 7.52
N PRO A 12 -6.45 3.80 7.62
CA PRO A 12 -6.40 2.39 7.97
C PRO A 12 -6.60 2.18 9.48
N ASP A 13 -6.87 0.93 9.88
CA ASP A 13 -6.84 0.52 11.28
C ASP A 13 -5.41 0.61 11.83
N ILE A 14 -5.21 1.53 12.79
CA ILE A 14 -3.91 1.77 13.45
C ILE A 14 -3.87 1.19 14.86
N THR A 15 -4.82 0.34 15.26
CA THR A 15 -4.69 -0.44 16.50
C THR A 15 -3.46 -1.37 16.42
N PRO A 16 -2.90 -1.80 17.56
CA PRO A 16 -1.79 -2.77 17.55
C PRO A 16 -2.10 -4.02 16.72
N ALA A 17 -3.32 -4.55 16.84
CA ALA A 17 -3.77 -5.72 16.08
C ALA A 17 -3.87 -5.42 14.57
N GLY A 18 -4.44 -4.28 14.17
CA GLY A 18 -4.56 -3.88 12.76
C GLY A 18 -3.22 -3.61 12.08
N LEU A 19 -2.25 -3.04 12.82
CA LEU A 19 -0.88 -2.83 12.37
C LEU A 19 -0.16 -4.18 12.20
N ALA A 20 -0.20 -5.06 13.20
CA ALA A 20 0.40 -6.39 13.13
C ALA A 20 -0.24 -7.26 12.03
N ALA A 21 -1.56 -7.19 11.84
CA ALA A 21 -2.27 -7.88 10.76
C ALA A 21 -1.80 -7.45 9.36
N ARG A 22 -1.20 -6.26 9.25
CA ARG A 22 -0.58 -5.73 8.02
C ARG A 22 0.95 -5.83 8.02
N GLY A 23 1.53 -6.54 9.00
CA GLY A 23 2.94 -6.87 9.07
C GLY A 23 3.83 -5.75 9.62
N TRP A 24 3.26 -4.70 10.21
CA TRP A 24 4.05 -3.60 10.79
C TRP A 24 4.76 -4.03 12.07
N THR A 25 5.99 -3.55 12.24
CA THR A 25 6.77 -3.65 13.47
C THR A 25 7.03 -2.26 14.06
N GLY A 26 7.45 -2.18 15.31
CA GLY A 26 7.83 -0.90 15.93
C GLY A 26 8.98 -0.22 15.17
N THR A 27 9.99 -1.01 14.77
CA THR A 27 11.12 -0.52 13.96
C THR A 27 10.67 -0.01 12.59
N ASP A 28 9.78 -0.73 11.91
CA ASP A 28 9.29 -0.30 10.60
C ASP A 28 8.44 0.96 10.69
N LEU A 29 7.64 1.12 11.75
CA LEU A 29 6.91 2.36 12.00
C LEU A 29 7.85 3.53 12.26
N GLN A 30 8.91 3.33 13.04
CA GLN A 30 9.94 4.36 13.26
C GLN A 30 10.59 4.77 11.92
N THR A 31 10.95 3.80 11.07
CA THR A 31 11.47 4.07 9.73
C THR A 31 10.46 4.80 8.86
N PHE A 32 9.20 4.36 8.86
CA PHE A 32 8.13 4.99 8.09
C PHE A 32 7.90 6.45 8.50
N PHE A 33 7.82 6.75 9.80
CA PHE A 33 7.62 8.12 10.27
C PHE A 33 8.87 8.98 10.11
N GLY A 34 10.07 8.41 10.24
CA GLY A 34 11.34 9.13 10.11
C GLY A 34 11.80 9.36 8.66
N VAL A 35 11.45 8.47 7.74
CA VAL A 35 11.91 8.50 6.34
C VAL A 35 10.75 8.62 5.35
N GLY A 36 9.66 7.89 5.58
CA GLY A 36 8.51 7.82 4.68
C GLY A 36 8.48 6.58 3.79
N ILE A 37 9.49 5.70 3.87
CA ILE A 37 9.52 4.41 3.19
C ILE A 37 9.87 3.31 4.20
N ALA A 38 9.13 2.21 4.17
CA ALA A 38 9.35 1.01 4.95
C ALA A 38 9.08 -0.24 4.08
N PRO A 39 9.44 -1.47 4.51
CA PRO A 39 9.14 -2.68 3.76
C PRO A 39 7.66 -2.84 3.39
N GLN A 40 6.76 -2.32 4.21
CA GLN A 40 5.31 -2.37 4.01
C GLN A 40 4.80 -1.33 3.01
N GLY A 41 5.64 -0.42 2.51
CA GLY A 41 5.27 0.61 1.54
C GLY A 41 5.78 2.01 1.90
N SER A 42 5.26 3.03 1.22
CA SER A 42 5.65 4.43 1.41
C SER A 42 4.48 5.30 1.88
N ALA A 43 4.81 6.47 2.42
CA ALA A 43 3.86 7.52 2.71
C ALA A 43 3.47 8.22 1.39
N PHE A 44 2.24 8.02 0.94
CA PHE A 44 1.67 8.66 -0.25
C PHE A 44 0.32 9.31 0.06
N GLY A 45 -0.19 10.10 -0.89
CA GLY A 45 -1.41 10.88 -0.69
C GLY A 45 -1.29 11.79 0.55
N GLU A 46 -2.34 11.84 1.37
CA GLU A 46 -2.39 12.67 2.59
C GLU A 46 -1.30 12.34 3.62
N MET A 47 -0.73 11.13 3.60
CA MET A 47 0.34 10.77 4.53
C MET A 47 1.70 11.32 4.10
N TYR A 48 1.88 11.63 2.81
CA TYR A 48 3.13 12.20 2.31
C TYR A 48 3.47 13.55 2.97
N PRO A 49 2.61 14.58 2.97
CA PRO A 49 2.93 15.85 3.64
C PRO A 49 3.10 15.71 5.15
N VAL A 50 2.43 14.75 5.80
CA VAL A 50 2.62 14.51 7.24
C VAL A 50 4.04 14.03 7.53
N VAL A 51 4.59 13.13 6.70
CA VAL A 51 5.99 12.72 6.86
C VAL A 51 6.92 13.84 6.41
N HIS A 52 6.72 14.34 5.19
CA HIS A 52 7.62 15.28 4.53
C HIS A 52 7.70 16.65 5.23
N LEU A 53 6.65 17.10 5.90
CA LEU A 53 6.64 18.42 6.56
C LEU A 53 6.70 18.31 8.08
N SER A 54 6.64 17.11 8.67
CA SER A 54 6.59 16.96 10.12
C SER A 54 7.40 15.77 10.64
N THR A 55 6.91 14.53 10.51
CA THR A 55 7.44 13.42 11.33
C THR A 55 8.88 13.05 10.98
N GLN A 56 9.36 13.36 9.77
CA GLN A 56 10.76 13.09 9.40
C GLN A 56 11.78 13.91 10.21
N TYR A 57 11.35 14.99 10.87
CA TYR A 57 12.22 15.86 11.68
C TYR A 57 12.22 15.49 13.18
N MET A 58 11.45 14.47 13.57
CA MET A 58 11.40 13.98 14.94
C MET A 58 12.71 13.31 15.34
N THR A 59 13.04 13.37 16.63
CA THR A 59 14.20 12.64 17.15
C THR A 59 13.95 11.14 17.17
N LYS A 60 15.01 10.33 17.30
CA LYS A 60 14.87 8.87 17.45
C LYS A 60 14.01 8.48 18.67
N ASP A 61 14.10 9.25 19.76
CA ASP A 61 13.30 9.01 20.96
C ASP A 61 11.81 9.34 20.73
N ASP A 62 11.51 10.41 19.99
CA ASP A 62 10.14 10.75 19.61
C ASP A 62 9.52 9.70 18.69
N LEU A 63 10.26 9.24 17.67
CA LEU A 63 9.81 8.18 16.76
C LEU A 63 9.55 6.87 17.52
N ARG A 64 10.43 6.54 18.48
CA ARG A 64 10.22 5.39 19.38
C ARG A 64 8.96 5.58 20.22
N ALA A 65 8.78 6.74 20.85
CA ALA A 65 7.58 7.04 21.65
C ALA A 65 6.30 6.93 20.82
N LEU A 66 6.30 7.43 19.58
CA LEU A 66 5.17 7.29 18.65
C LEU A 66 4.87 5.82 18.32
N SER A 67 5.90 5.02 18.04
CA SER A 67 5.71 3.59 17.77
C SER A 67 5.18 2.81 18.98
N VAL A 68 5.64 3.15 20.19
CA VAL A 68 5.15 2.57 21.45
C VAL A 68 3.71 3.00 21.73
N TYR A 69 3.36 4.26 21.46
CA TYR A 69 1.98 4.73 21.61
C TYR A 69 1.01 3.95 20.70
N LEU A 70 1.41 3.65 19.47
CA LEU A 70 0.57 2.91 18.51
C LEU A 70 0.47 1.41 18.80
N LEU A 71 1.57 0.78 19.22
CA LEU A 71 1.63 -0.67 19.38
C LEU A 71 1.50 -1.17 20.83
N GLY A 72 1.68 -0.27 21.80
CA GLY A 72 1.85 -0.61 23.22
C GLY A 72 3.24 -1.15 23.56
N ASP A 73 3.47 -1.37 24.86
CA ASP A 73 4.75 -1.87 25.38
C ASP A 73 5.03 -3.34 25.00
N THR A 74 3.98 -4.09 24.68
CA THR A 74 4.07 -5.51 24.26
C THR A 74 3.35 -5.68 22.93
N PRO A 75 4.00 -5.28 21.82
CA PRO A 75 3.37 -5.31 20.50
C PRO A 75 3.05 -6.75 20.08
N PRO A 76 1.88 -7.02 19.47
CA PRO A 76 1.62 -8.31 18.84
C PRO A 76 2.61 -8.56 17.71
N ALA A 77 2.97 -9.82 17.48
CA ALA A 77 3.88 -10.19 16.41
C ALA A 77 3.30 -9.82 15.02
N PRO A 78 4.12 -9.30 14.08
CA PRO A 78 3.67 -9.02 12.73
C PRO A 78 3.19 -10.32 12.06
N GLN A 79 2.04 -10.26 11.41
CA GLN A 79 1.49 -11.41 10.71
C GLN A 79 2.06 -11.50 9.29
N PRO A 80 2.45 -12.70 8.82
CA PRO A 80 2.80 -12.90 7.42
C PRO A 80 1.56 -12.77 6.53
N VAL A 81 1.79 -12.56 5.24
CA VAL A 81 0.72 -12.66 4.24
C VAL A 81 0.21 -14.10 4.23
N LYS A 82 -1.10 -14.27 4.41
CA LYS A 82 -1.75 -15.58 4.32
C LYS A 82 -2.18 -15.82 2.87
N PRO A 83 -1.80 -16.93 2.24
CA PRO A 83 -2.30 -17.28 0.92
C PRO A 83 -3.83 -17.37 0.93
N VAL A 84 -4.46 -16.88 -0.14
CA VAL A 84 -5.90 -16.99 -0.36
C VAL A 84 -6.17 -17.83 -1.60
N SER A 85 -7.29 -18.54 -1.60
CA SER A 85 -7.80 -19.19 -2.81
C SER A 85 -8.51 -18.16 -3.67
N ALA A 86 -8.24 -18.17 -4.97
CA ALA A 86 -8.92 -17.35 -5.97
C ALA A 86 -8.97 -18.12 -7.30
N ASP A 87 -9.90 -17.74 -8.18
CA ASP A 87 -10.04 -18.35 -9.49
C ASP A 87 -8.78 -18.15 -10.35
N ALA A 88 -8.26 -19.24 -10.91
CA ALA A 88 -7.00 -19.21 -11.63
C ALA A 88 -7.07 -18.37 -12.92
N ALA A 89 -8.22 -18.36 -13.60
CA ALA A 89 -8.41 -17.57 -14.81
C ALA A 89 -8.46 -16.07 -14.47
N GLN A 90 -9.16 -15.70 -13.39
CA GLN A 90 -9.19 -14.33 -12.87
C GLN A 90 -7.79 -13.83 -12.50
N LEU A 91 -6.99 -14.65 -11.80
CA LEU A 91 -5.61 -14.30 -11.46
C LEU A 91 -4.72 -14.20 -12.71
N ALA A 92 -4.90 -15.07 -13.70
CA ALA A 92 -4.14 -15.03 -14.95
C ALA A 92 -4.44 -13.76 -15.77
N ALA A 93 -5.70 -13.32 -15.81
CA ALA A 93 -6.10 -12.08 -16.47
C ALA A 93 -5.45 -10.87 -15.79
N GLY A 94 -5.59 -10.74 -14.45
CA GLY A 94 -4.97 -9.65 -13.70
C GLY A 94 -3.44 -9.66 -13.76
N ARG A 95 -2.81 -10.84 -13.80
CA ARG A 95 -1.36 -10.98 -13.99
C ARG A 95 -0.92 -10.47 -15.36
N SER A 96 -1.70 -10.72 -16.40
CA SER A 96 -1.38 -10.24 -17.76
C SER A 96 -1.35 -8.72 -17.81
N VAL A 97 -2.31 -8.06 -17.17
CA VAL A 97 -2.33 -6.60 -17.02
C VAL A 97 -1.11 -6.12 -16.21
N TYR A 98 -0.81 -6.76 -15.08
CA TYR A 98 0.36 -6.42 -14.26
C TYR A 98 1.67 -6.47 -15.05
N LEU A 99 1.87 -7.53 -15.83
CA LEU A 99 3.07 -7.70 -16.65
C LEU A 99 3.17 -6.64 -17.74
N ALA A 100 2.04 -6.21 -18.30
CA ALA A 100 2.00 -5.21 -19.36
C ALA A 100 2.35 -3.80 -18.86
N VAL A 101 1.86 -3.39 -17.68
CA VAL A 101 1.93 -1.98 -17.26
C VAL A 101 2.55 -1.70 -15.89
N CYS A 102 2.73 -2.71 -15.03
CA CYS A 102 3.24 -2.51 -13.66
C CYS A 102 4.65 -3.09 -13.44
N ALA A 103 4.93 -4.24 -14.05
CA ALA A 103 6.14 -5.03 -13.78
C ALA A 103 7.45 -4.32 -14.12
N GLY A 104 7.44 -3.36 -15.06
CA GLY A 104 8.63 -2.57 -15.42
C GLY A 104 9.20 -1.74 -14.26
N CYS A 105 8.34 -1.31 -13.33
CA CYS A 105 8.74 -0.54 -12.15
C CYS A 105 8.69 -1.40 -10.88
N HIS A 106 7.62 -2.18 -10.69
CA HIS A 106 7.40 -2.96 -9.47
C HIS A 106 8.05 -4.37 -9.49
N GLY A 107 8.73 -4.73 -10.57
CA GLY A 107 9.39 -6.03 -10.73
C GLY A 107 8.44 -7.13 -11.20
N PHE A 108 8.98 -8.20 -11.79
CA PHE A 108 8.15 -9.28 -12.35
C PHE A 108 7.41 -10.06 -11.26
N ASN A 109 7.98 -10.14 -10.07
CA ASN A 109 7.45 -10.86 -8.91
C ASN A 109 6.99 -9.89 -7.80
N GLY A 110 6.85 -8.60 -8.10
CA GLY A 110 6.42 -7.60 -7.13
C GLY A 110 7.50 -7.24 -6.10
N GLU A 111 8.77 -7.48 -6.41
CA GLU A 111 9.93 -7.21 -5.57
C GLU A 111 10.24 -5.71 -5.38
N GLY A 112 9.63 -4.85 -6.20
CA GLY A 112 9.91 -3.42 -6.22
C GLY A 112 11.28 -3.09 -6.81
N LYS A 113 11.60 -1.81 -6.84
CA LYS A 113 12.91 -1.33 -7.27
C LYS A 113 13.32 -0.15 -6.39
N PRO A 114 14.45 -0.23 -5.66
CA PRO A 114 14.93 0.86 -4.82
C PRO A 114 14.98 2.19 -5.58
N HIS A 115 14.59 3.26 -4.91
CA HIS A 115 14.48 4.62 -5.45
C HIS A 115 13.51 4.82 -6.63
N VAL A 116 12.73 3.79 -6.98
CA VAL A 116 11.81 3.80 -8.11
C VAL A 116 10.39 3.47 -7.69
N ALA A 117 10.17 2.29 -7.13
CA ALA A 117 8.84 1.80 -6.81
C ALA A 117 8.85 0.84 -5.62
N VAL A 118 7.80 0.93 -4.80
CA VAL A 118 7.64 0.07 -3.61
C VAL A 118 7.46 -1.41 -3.99
N PRO A 119 7.89 -2.35 -3.14
CA PRO A 119 7.52 -3.75 -3.29
C PRO A 119 6.01 -3.94 -3.13
N MET A 120 5.47 -4.93 -3.84
CA MET A 120 4.08 -5.38 -3.71
C MET A 120 3.96 -6.46 -2.64
N ASN A 121 4.95 -7.34 -2.51
CA ASN A 121 4.92 -8.43 -1.54
C ASN A 121 4.75 -7.91 -0.10
N GLY A 122 3.61 -8.20 0.53
CA GLY A 122 3.33 -7.75 1.89
C GLY A 122 3.00 -6.26 2.02
N ASN A 123 2.83 -5.54 0.91
CA ASN A 123 2.52 -4.12 0.90
C ASN A 123 1.22 -3.82 1.68
N SER A 124 1.28 -2.86 2.60
CA SER A 124 0.20 -2.57 3.54
C SER A 124 -1.09 -2.17 2.85
N THR A 125 -1.01 -1.48 1.69
CA THR A 125 -2.18 -1.07 0.90
C THR A 125 -2.89 -2.27 0.31
N LEU A 126 -2.16 -3.27 -0.19
CA LEU A 126 -2.74 -4.51 -0.72
C LEU A 126 -3.37 -5.38 0.36
N ARG A 127 -2.86 -5.27 1.59
CA ARG A 127 -3.32 -6.01 2.77
C ARG A 127 -4.54 -5.39 3.45
N GLN A 128 -5.05 -4.24 2.99
CA GLN A 128 -6.28 -3.65 3.54
C GLN A 128 -7.51 -4.46 3.10
N GLY A 129 -8.48 -4.61 4.00
CA GLY A 129 -9.76 -5.27 3.68
C GLY A 129 -10.58 -4.47 2.67
N ASP A 130 -10.52 -3.15 2.73
CA ASP A 130 -11.11 -2.25 1.75
C ASP A 130 -10.11 -1.96 0.61
N ALA A 131 -10.55 -2.15 -0.64
CA ALA A 131 -9.71 -1.98 -1.82
C ALA A 131 -9.44 -0.51 -2.19
N ARG A 132 -10.16 0.45 -1.60
CA ARG A 132 -10.23 1.81 -2.14
C ARG A 132 -8.90 2.51 -2.30
N ASN A 133 -8.00 2.35 -1.33
CA ASN A 133 -6.70 3.01 -1.38
C ASN A 133 -5.86 2.49 -2.55
N LEU A 134 -5.94 1.18 -2.83
CA LEU A 134 -5.33 0.58 -4.00
C LEU A 134 -5.98 1.11 -5.29
N LEU A 135 -7.31 1.15 -5.35
CA LEU A 135 -8.04 1.64 -6.52
C LEU A 135 -7.71 3.10 -6.83
N VAL A 136 -7.69 3.97 -5.81
CA VAL A 136 -7.32 5.38 -5.97
C VAL A 136 -5.88 5.51 -6.46
N ALA A 137 -4.93 4.77 -5.87
CA ALA A 137 -3.54 4.82 -6.31
C ALA A 137 -3.37 4.39 -7.78
N MET A 138 -4.09 3.36 -8.24
CA MET A 138 -4.03 2.93 -9.64
C MET A 138 -4.77 3.89 -10.59
N LEU A 139 -5.90 4.44 -10.17
CA LEU A 139 -6.69 5.35 -11.00
C LEU A 139 -6.00 6.70 -11.17
N ASP A 140 -5.63 7.31 -10.05
CA ASP A 140 -5.15 8.69 -9.99
C ASP A 140 -3.62 8.77 -10.15
N GLY A 141 -2.90 7.68 -9.89
CA GLY A 141 -1.45 7.66 -9.85
C GLY A 141 -0.90 8.20 -8.52
N ILE A 142 0.42 8.33 -8.45
CA ILE A 142 1.14 8.92 -7.33
C ILE A 142 2.20 9.85 -7.90
N ASP A 143 2.22 11.11 -7.47
CA ASP A 143 3.23 12.07 -7.88
C ASP A 143 4.64 11.66 -7.43
N GLU A 144 5.67 12.28 -8.01
CA GLU A 144 7.05 12.08 -7.54
C GLU A 144 7.17 12.41 -6.05
N GLN A 145 7.84 11.54 -5.30
CA GLN A 145 7.98 11.68 -3.85
C GLN A 145 9.45 11.71 -3.46
N LYS A 146 9.85 12.74 -2.71
CA LYS A 146 11.17 12.86 -2.08
C LYS A 146 11.07 12.62 -0.59
N PHE A 147 11.99 11.83 -0.05
CA PHE A 147 12.03 11.36 1.32
C PHE A 147 13.37 11.72 1.97
N ALA A 148 13.47 11.50 3.29
CA ALA A 148 14.70 11.77 4.03
C ALA A 148 15.86 10.91 3.52
N GLY A 149 17.09 11.40 3.65
CA GLY A 149 18.28 10.59 3.38
C GLY A 149 18.51 10.23 1.91
N PHE A 150 18.08 11.08 0.97
CA PHE A 150 18.14 10.86 -0.48
C PHE A 150 17.23 9.75 -1.02
N GLU A 151 16.33 9.23 -0.18
CA GLU A 151 15.29 8.33 -0.64
C GLU A 151 14.29 9.08 -1.53
N ASN A 152 13.78 8.40 -2.56
CA ASN A 152 12.82 8.95 -3.50
C ASN A 152 12.02 7.84 -4.17
N LEU A 153 10.85 8.16 -4.70
CA LEU A 153 10.08 7.28 -5.57
C LEU A 153 9.73 8.05 -6.84
N GLN A 154 9.80 7.36 -7.98
CA GLN A 154 9.40 7.92 -9.26
C GLN A 154 7.88 8.08 -9.30
N PRO A 155 7.35 9.01 -10.12
CA PRO A 155 5.90 9.13 -10.28
C PRO A 155 5.30 7.83 -10.81
N MET A 156 4.23 7.38 -10.17
CA MET A 156 3.40 6.28 -10.65
C MET A 156 2.30 6.87 -11.53
N PRO A 157 2.20 6.51 -12.82
CA PRO A 157 1.15 7.03 -13.69
C PRO A 157 -0.23 6.56 -13.20
N GLY A 158 -1.23 7.43 -13.37
CA GLY A 158 -2.64 7.06 -13.21
C GLY A 158 -3.17 6.35 -14.44
N PHE A 159 -4.00 5.33 -14.23
CA PHE A 159 -4.54 4.46 -15.28
C PHE A 159 -6.02 4.69 -15.56
N ALA A 160 -6.62 5.74 -15.00
CA ALA A 160 -8.04 6.06 -15.21
C ALA A 160 -8.44 6.31 -16.68
N HIS A 161 -7.51 6.60 -17.59
CA HIS A 161 -7.85 6.82 -19.00
C HIS A 161 -7.24 5.79 -19.96
N THR A 162 -6.52 4.81 -19.42
CA THR A 162 -5.79 3.79 -20.20
C THR A 162 -6.30 2.38 -19.96
N LEU A 163 -6.84 2.08 -18.77
CA LEU A 163 -7.42 0.78 -18.44
C LEU A 163 -8.92 0.89 -18.21
N SER A 164 -9.65 -0.13 -18.66
CA SER A 164 -11.08 -0.31 -18.38
C SER A 164 -11.35 -0.65 -16.91
N ASP A 165 -12.61 -0.55 -16.49
CA ASP A 165 -13.05 -0.99 -15.16
C ASP A 165 -12.76 -2.48 -14.91
N ASP A 166 -12.97 -3.31 -15.94
CA ASP A 166 -12.73 -4.75 -15.87
C ASP A 166 -11.23 -5.05 -15.68
N GLU A 167 -10.36 -4.42 -16.46
CA GLU A 167 -8.91 -4.61 -16.35
C GLU A 167 -8.38 -4.15 -14.98
N LEU A 168 -8.86 -3.02 -14.47
CA LEU A 168 -8.46 -2.52 -13.15
C LEU A 168 -8.98 -3.41 -12.02
N ALA A 169 -10.21 -3.94 -12.13
CA ALA A 169 -10.73 -4.89 -11.16
C ALA A 169 -9.92 -6.19 -11.15
N GLN A 170 -9.59 -6.72 -12.34
CA GLN A 170 -8.74 -7.91 -12.48
C GLN A 170 -7.34 -7.66 -11.90
N LEU A 171 -6.72 -6.52 -12.22
CA LEU A 171 -5.43 -6.12 -11.67
C LEU A 171 -5.48 -6.02 -10.14
N ALA A 172 -6.45 -5.29 -9.59
CA ALA A 172 -6.63 -5.13 -8.15
C ALA A 172 -6.73 -6.50 -7.46
N ASN A 173 -7.54 -7.40 -8.02
CA ASN A 173 -7.73 -8.76 -7.50
C ASN A 173 -6.45 -9.58 -7.53
N TYR A 174 -5.70 -9.54 -8.64
CA TYR A 174 -4.42 -10.21 -8.73
C TYR A 174 -3.41 -9.71 -7.68
N LEU A 175 -3.26 -8.40 -7.53
CA LEU A 175 -2.35 -7.80 -6.54
C LEU A 175 -2.72 -8.22 -5.11
N ARG A 176 -4.00 -8.09 -4.77
CA ARG A 176 -4.54 -8.37 -3.43
C ARG A 176 -4.47 -9.84 -3.05
N ALA A 177 -4.79 -10.74 -3.98
CA ALA A 177 -4.72 -12.17 -3.73
C ALA A 177 -3.27 -12.68 -3.66
N THR A 178 -2.40 -12.18 -4.55
CA THR A 178 -1.01 -12.65 -4.67
C THR A 178 -0.13 -12.15 -3.55
N TRP A 179 -0.26 -10.88 -3.17
CA TRP A 179 0.67 -10.21 -2.26
C TRP A 179 0.01 -9.56 -1.03
N GLY A 180 -1.31 -9.40 -1.04
CA GLY A 180 -2.07 -8.82 0.07
C GLY A 180 -2.72 -9.83 1.01
N GLY A 181 -2.87 -11.09 0.59
CA GLY A 181 -3.64 -12.10 1.33
C GLY A 181 -5.11 -11.71 1.49
N GLN A 182 -5.65 -10.98 0.52
CA GLN A 182 -7.02 -10.48 0.50
C GLN A 182 -7.82 -11.14 -0.62
N PRO A 183 -9.12 -11.38 -0.44
CA PRO A 183 -9.94 -12.05 -1.44
C PRO A 183 -10.04 -11.24 -2.74
N ALA A 184 -10.04 -11.96 -3.87
CA ALA A 184 -10.20 -11.43 -5.23
C ALA A 184 -11.68 -11.01 -5.51
N SER A 185 -12.16 -10.02 -4.75
CA SER A 185 -13.56 -9.62 -4.67
C SER A 185 -13.89 -8.25 -5.27
N VAL A 186 -12.89 -7.54 -5.80
CA VAL A 186 -13.09 -6.22 -6.43
C VAL A 186 -13.86 -6.41 -7.74
N THR A 187 -14.94 -5.65 -7.90
CA THR A 187 -15.78 -5.67 -9.10
C THR A 187 -15.51 -4.46 -9.99
N PRO A 188 -15.88 -4.52 -11.28
CA PRO A 188 -15.82 -3.36 -12.17
C PRO A 188 -16.67 -2.19 -11.67
N ALA A 189 -17.79 -2.47 -10.99
CA ALA A 189 -18.65 -1.45 -10.39
C ALA A 189 -17.93 -0.70 -9.25
N ASP A 190 -17.11 -1.39 -8.45
CA ASP A 190 -16.30 -0.75 -7.41
C ASP A 190 -15.27 0.21 -8.01
N VAL A 191 -14.64 -0.18 -9.13
CA VAL A 191 -13.70 0.67 -9.86
C VAL A 191 -14.42 1.89 -10.43
N LYS A 192 -15.55 1.69 -11.10
CA LYS A 192 -16.35 2.77 -11.68
C LYS A 192 -16.79 3.79 -10.64
N ALA A 193 -17.21 3.33 -9.46
CA ALA A 193 -17.60 4.20 -8.34
C ALA A 193 -16.44 5.07 -7.83
N MET A 194 -15.19 4.64 -8.08
CA MET A 194 -13.98 5.37 -7.73
C MET A 194 -13.45 6.26 -8.86
N ARG A 195 -14.02 6.29 -10.06
CA ARG A 195 -13.53 7.18 -11.12
C ARG A 195 -13.94 8.63 -10.92
N ARG A 196 -13.15 9.57 -11.46
CA ARG A 196 -13.52 10.98 -11.62
C ARG A 196 -14.02 11.25 -13.03
#